data_AF-A0A6G5R256-F1
#
_entry.id   AF-A0A6G5R256-F1
#
_cell.length_a   1.000
_cell.length_b   1.000
_cell.length_c   1.000
_cell.angle_alpha   90.00
_cell.angle_beta   90.00
_cell.angle_gamma   90.00
#
_symmetry.space_group_name_H-M   'P 1'
#
loop_
_entity.id
_entity.type
_entity.pdbx_description
1 polymer ?
#
loop_
_entity_poly.entity_id
_entity_poly.type
_entity_poly.pdbx_seq_one_letter_code
_entity_poly.pdbx_strand_id
1 'polypeptide(L)'
;MFRLRYILISITISIIALLSIFYLSDIKFSSKKSNFTITQDTKIDPNSKLAKFVTQEEIDDFAFRYWDIDDEIQYTNKHQTENETFKKLRLLLKAKDTKGVLNFIKDNNLSVDVNMTYNLTPLMYSSFYDDDITAKELINLGANIRATDRYKLSPLAYAIENNSTKTAKLLLDSGVKFEEVKAIQRYISPPFYNLIDKLIINGDDIKIIFERNHIRNTRSKDAIHPMDYVVSRNYIELAQMILESGYVPKLSKEPIDGLPGIKDGSNVERSVYHVLDEIPNHESMLELLLKYDVVGQPTKEELKEAYDWCHEQYILSILSAYTIDDNLTYYLRYENLTRSVHQEYCYDANSTFNETKVFFEWTNKYTRANRIEDVLFSSKKDKIIFKDNQTEYVIKPYKKLTSDEIKKIVEEAHKR
;
A
#
# COMPACT_ATOMS: atom_id res chain seq x y z
N MET A 1 39.25 28.61 33.83
CA MET A 1 38.50 29.00 32.61
C MET A 1 37.58 27.88 32.08
N PHE A 2 37.99 26.60 32.11
CA PHE A 2 37.18 25.47 31.62
C PHE A 2 35.91 25.14 32.43
N ARG A 3 35.97 25.20 33.78
CA ARG A 3 34.78 24.91 34.63
C ARG A 3 33.65 25.92 34.46
N LEU A 4 33.96 27.18 34.18
CA LEU A 4 32.95 28.23 33.99
C LEU A 4 32.19 28.06 32.66
N ARG A 5 32.88 27.63 31.59
CA ARG A 5 32.25 27.32 30.29
C ARG A 5 31.31 26.13 30.37
N TYR A 6 31.66 25.07 31.12
CA TYR A 6 30.81 23.91 31.29
C TYR A 6 29.53 24.21 32.08
N ILE A 7 29.66 25.05 33.12
CA ILE A 7 28.51 25.52 33.91
C ILE A 7 27.59 26.40 33.03
N LEU A 8 28.16 27.30 32.23
CA LEU A 8 27.37 28.13 31.30
C LEU A 8 26.64 27.30 30.24
N ILE A 9 27.30 26.30 29.64
CA ILE A 9 26.68 25.39 28.66
C ILE A 9 25.55 24.58 29.29
N SER A 10 25.76 24.04 30.49
CA SER A 10 24.74 23.31 31.24
C SER A 10 23.52 24.18 31.54
N ILE A 11 23.73 25.44 31.95
CA ILE A 11 22.65 26.37 32.24
C ILE A 11 21.87 26.73 30.96
N THR A 12 22.54 26.95 29.83
CA THR A 12 21.85 27.20 28.55
C THR A 12 21.03 26.01 28.08
N ILE A 13 21.52 24.77 28.22
CA ILE A 13 20.75 23.57 27.85
C ILE A 13 19.53 23.41 28.77
N SER A 14 19.68 23.66 30.07
CA SER A 14 18.56 23.62 31.01
C SER A 14 17.52 24.71 30.74
N ILE A 15 17.94 25.92 30.34
CA ILE A 15 17.02 27.00 29.95
C ILE A 15 16.30 26.68 28.64
N ILE A 16 17.00 26.10 27.65
CA ILE A 16 16.36 25.66 26.39
C ILE A 16 15.36 24.54 26.66
N ALA A 17 15.69 23.57 27.53
CA ALA A 17 14.78 22.52 27.95
C ALA A 17 13.57 23.06 28.73
N LEU A 18 13.78 24.07 29.59
CA LEU A 18 12.69 24.74 30.30
C LEU A 18 11.82 25.57 29.35
N LEU A 19 12.40 26.23 28.36
CA LEU A 19 11.67 26.99 27.33
C LEU A 19 10.92 26.07 26.36
N SER A 20 11.46 24.90 26.02
CA SER A 20 10.75 23.90 25.20
C SER A 20 9.67 23.19 26.00
N ILE A 21 9.87 22.93 27.29
CA ILE A 21 8.80 22.51 28.21
C ILE A 21 7.76 23.62 28.34
N PHE A 22 8.16 24.89 28.42
CA PHE A 22 7.22 26.03 28.47
C PHE A 22 6.42 26.12 27.16
N TYR A 23 7.08 26.02 26.00
CA TYR A 23 6.46 26.02 24.67
C TYR A 23 5.52 24.81 24.48
N LEU A 24 5.90 23.63 24.96
CA LEU A 24 5.04 22.45 24.99
C LEU A 24 3.90 22.57 26.02
N SER A 25 4.10 23.32 27.11
CA SER A 25 3.10 23.53 28.17
C SER A 25 2.13 24.68 27.88
N ASP A 26 2.52 25.66 27.06
CA ASP A 26 1.67 26.71 26.50
C ASP A 26 0.85 26.20 25.32
N ILE A 27 1.23 25.05 24.73
CA ILE A 27 0.29 24.17 24.02
C ILE A 27 -0.54 23.40 25.07
N LYS A 28 -1.17 24.13 25.99
CA LYS A 28 -2.41 23.68 26.61
C LYS A 28 -3.45 23.73 25.50
N PHE A 29 -3.59 22.65 24.74
CA PHE A 29 -4.87 22.33 24.15
C PHE A 29 -5.85 22.24 25.32
N SER A 30 -6.54 23.35 25.58
CA SER A 30 -7.78 23.33 26.31
C SER A 30 -8.65 22.33 25.56
N SER A 31 -8.74 21.10 26.06
CA SER A 31 -9.68 20.10 25.56
C SER A 31 -11.09 20.46 25.99
N LYS A 32 -11.50 21.71 25.75
CA LYS A 32 -12.89 21.92 25.37
C LYS A 32 -13.07 21.07 24.12
N LYS A 33 -13.67 19.89 24.26
CA LYS A 33 -14.20 19.12 23.12
C LYS A 33 -15.04 20.10 22.30
N SER A 34 -14.45 20.63 21.24
CA SER A 34 -15.21 21.32 20.23
C SER A 34 -15.95 20.21 19.50
N ASN A 35 -17.28 20.23 19.55
CA ASN A 35 -18.13 19.28 18.83
C ASN A 35 -18.15 19.60 17.32
N PHE A 36 -17.03 20.04 16.76
CA PHE A 36 -16.92 20.36 15.36
C PHE A 36 -16.55 19.09 14.59
N THR A 37 -17.53 18.50 13.92
CA THR A 37 -17.33 17.37 13.03
C THR A 37 -17.15 17.91 11.61
N ILE A 38 -15.99 17.64 11.01
CA ILE A 38 -15.80 17.87 9.59
C ILE A 38 -16.55 16.77 8.84
N THR A 39 -17.43 17.19 7.94
CA THR A 39 -18.15 16.33 7.01
C THR A 39 -17.98 16.90 5.60
N GLN A 40 -18.38 16.13 4.58
CA GLN A 40 -18.36 16.60 3.19
C GLN A 40 -19.22 17.86 2.94
N ASP A 41 -20.19 18.13 3.82
CA ASP A 41 -21.03 19.32 3.73
C ASP A 41 -20.35 20.55 4.36
N THR A 42 -19.17 20.39 4.97
CA THR A 42 -18.41 21.47 5.59
C THR A 42 -17.85 22.37 4.50
N LYS A 43 -18.30 23.62 4.45
CA LYS A 43 -17.82 24.62 3.51
C LYS A 43 -16.98 25.68 4.22
N ILE A 44 -15.81 25.95 3.68
CA ILE A 44 -14.97 27.06 4.08
C ILE A 44 -15.41 28.29 3.30
N ASP A 45 -15.81 29.33 4.02
CA ASP A 45 -15.94 30.66 3.43
C ASP A 45 -14.55 31.16 3.01
N PRO A 46 -14.29 31.41 1.71
CA PRO A 46 -12.99 31.87 1.22
C PRO A 46 -12.49 33.17 1.86
N ASN A 47 -13.40 33.98 2.41
CA ASN A 47 -13.05 35.25 3.07
C ASN A 47 -12.84 35.10 4.58
N SER A 48 -13.05 33.90 5.14
CA SER A 48 -12.90 33.65 6.57
C SER A 48 -11.43 33.64 7.00
N LYS A 49 -11.18 33.87 8.29
CA LYS A 49 -9.83 33.66 8.87
C LYS A 49 -9.37 32.21 8.73
N LEU A 50 -10.30 31.25 8.66
CA LEU A 50 -10.02 29.82 8.54
C LEU A 50 -9.43 29.45 7.17
N ALA A 51 -9.88 30.13 6.10
CA ALA A 51 -9.41 29.91 4.74
C ALA A 51 -7.91 30.20 4.55
N LYS A 52 -7.25 30.84 5.53
CA LYS A 52 -5.79 31.03 5.55
C LYS A 52 -5.01 29.79 5.96
N PHE A 53 -5.67 28.81 6.59
CA PHE A 53 -5.03 27.64 7.19
C PHE A 53 -5.46 26.33 6.56
N VAL A 54 -6.63 26.30 5.93
CA VAL A 54 -7.20 25.10 5.34
C VAL A 54 -7.98 25.49 4.08
N THR A 55 -7.83 24.68 3.04
CA THR A 55 -8.52 24.78 1.76
C THR A 55 -9.79 23.93 1.77
N GLN A 56 -10.73 24.23 0.85
CA GLN A 56 -11.90 23.37 0.68
C GLN A 56 -11.51 21.94 0.27
N GLU A 57 -10.44 21.81 -0.52
CA GLU A 57 -9.90 20.51 -0.95
C GLU A 57 -9.42 19.68 0.25
N GLU A 58 -8.71 20.27 1.21
CA GLU A 58 -8.28 19.58 2.43
C GLU A 58 -9.45 19.17 3.33
N ILE A 59 -10.52 19.97 3.38
CA ILE A 59 -11.76 19.60 4.08
C ILE A 59 -12.47 18.44 3.39
N ASP A 60 -12.57 18.49 2.06
CA ASP A 60 -13.22 17.45 1.27
C ASP A 60 -12.42 16.13 1.37
N ASP A 61 -11.09 16.18 1.32
CA ASP A 61 -10.19 15.02 1.56
C ASP A 61 -10.34 14.49 2.99
N PHE A 62 -10.41 15.36 4.00
CA PHE A 62 -10.61 14.90 5.37
C PHE A 62 -11.96 14.19 5.55
N ALA A 63 -13.02 14.71 4.95
CA ALA A 63 -14.35 14.08 4.99
C ALA A 63 -14.37 12.75 4.23
N PHE A 64 -13.66 12.67 3.10
CA PHE A 64 -13.51 11.46 2.28
C PHE A 64 -12.97 10.28 3.08
N ARG A 65 -12.11 10.53 4.08
CA ARG A 65 -11.44 9.47 4.85
C ARG A 65 -12.34 8.58 5.69
N TYR A 66 -13.53 9.05 6.04
CA TYR A 66 -14.44 8.33 6.95
C TYR A 66 -15.66 7.78 6.23
N TRP A 67 -15.73 7.91 4.90
CA TRP A 67 -16.86 7.44 4.11
C TRP A 67 -16.93 5.92 4.01
N ASP A 68 -18.13 5.33 4.11
CA ASP A 68 -18.39 3.94 3.75
C ASP A 68 -19.81 3.78 3.20
N ILE A 69 -19.96 3.02 2.11
CA ILE A 69 -21.25 2.79 1.46
C ILE A 69 -22.26 2.07 2.37
N ASP A 70 -21.73 1.32 3.34
CA ASP A 70 -22.47 0.52 4.32
C ASP A 70 -22.53 1.19 5.70
N ASP A 71 -22.02 2.42 5.86
CA ASP A 71 -22.00 3.08 7.18
C ASP A 71 -23.40 3.48 7.63
N GLU A 72 -23.99 2.62 8.45
CA GLU A 72 -25.04 3.01 9.38
C GLU A 72 -24.40 3.73 10.58
N ILE A 73 -24.26 5.06 10.45
CA ILE A 73 -24.43 6.03 11.57
C ILE A 73 -23.25 6.20 12.55
N GLN A 74 -22.11 5.51 12.45
CA GLN A 74 -21.12 5.58 13.56
C GLN A 74 -20.23 6.84 13.62
N TYR A 75 -20.03 7.60 12.54
CA TYR A 75 -19.13 8.78 12.56
C TYR A 75 -19.79 10.13 12.30
N THR A 76 -21.07 10.14 11.92
CA THR A 76 -21.85 11.36 11.88
C THR A 76 -22.61 11.50 13.19
N ASN A 77 -22.39 12.57 13.97
CA ASN A 77 -23.26 13.00 15.07
C ASN A 77 -24.69 13.41 14.60
N LYS A 78 -25.18 12.80 13.52
CA LYS A 78 -26.48 12.99 12.93
C LYS A 78 -27.22 11.66 13.08
N HIS A 79 -28.22 11.66 13.95
CA HIS A 79 -29.36 10.76 13.91
C HIS A 79 -30.19 11.01 12.63
N GLN A 80 -29.58 10.92 11.46
CA GLN A 80 -30.33 10.92 10.21
C GLN A 80 -30.82 9.49 10.03
N THR A 81 -32.01 9.22 10.55
CA THR A 81 -32.73 7.97 10.23
C THR A 81 -32.80 7.87 8.72
N GLU A 82 -32.14 6.84 8.16
CA GLU A 82 -32.28 6.52 6.75
C GLU A 82 -33.78 6.38 6.44
N ASN A 83 -34.20 6.93 5.30
CA ASN A 83 -35.57 6.77 4.84
C ASN A 83 -35.87 5.26 4.68
N GLU A 84 -36.90 4.75 5.37
CA GLU A 84 -37.24 3.32 5.38
C GLU A 84 -37.45 2.74 3.97
N THR A 85 -37.92 3.54 3.01
CA THR A 85 -38.01 3.14 1.60
C THR A 85 -36.62 2.86 1.02
N PHE A 86 -35.66 3.75 1.24
CA PHE A 86 -34.29 3.56 0.74
C PHE A 86 -33.53 2.47 1.50
N LYS A 87 -33.81 2.28 2.80
CA LYS A 87 -33.30 1.13 3.55
C LYS A 87 -33.73 -0.19 2.91
N LYS A 88 -35.01 -0.33 2.55
CA LYS A 88 -35.53 -1.52 1.86
C LYS A 88 -34.87 -1.73 0.50
N LEU A 89 -34.76 -0.67 -0.31
CA LEU A 89 -34.07 -0.74 -1.61
C LEU A 89 -32.61 -1.16 -1.45
N ARG A 90 -31.90 -0.59 -0.47
CA ARG A 90 -30.52 -0.96 -0.12
C ARG A 90 -30.41 -2.44 0.19
N LEU A 91 -31.28 -2.98 1.03
CA LEU A 91 -31.27 -4.41 1.38
C LEU A 91 -31.45 -5.32 0.15
N LEU A 92 -32.29 -4.92 -0.81
CA LEU A 92 -32.47 -5.66 -2.08
C LEU A 92 -31.20 -5.61 -2.94
N LEU A 93 -30.56 -4.44 -3.05
CA LEU A 93 -29.30 -4.26 -3.76
C LEU A 93 -28.16 -5.08 -3.13
N LYS A 94 -28.05 -5.08 -1.80
CA LYS A 94 -27.09 -5.91 -1.05
C LYS A 94 -27.32 -7.40 -1.27
N ALA A 95 -28.58 -7.81 -1.36
CA ALA A 95 -28.96 -9.19 -1.62
C ALA A 95 -28.80 -9.60 -3.10
N LYS A 96 -28.44 -8.66 -3.99
CA LYS A 96 -28.40 -8.85 -5.44
C LYS A 96 -29.73 -9.37 -6.02
N ASP A 97 -30.85 -8.95 -5.43
CA ASP A 97 -32.18 -9.34 -5.88
C ASP A 97 -32.63 -8.43 -7.02
N THR A 98 -32.15 -8.71 -8.25
CA THR A 98 -32.46 -7.89 -9.42
C THR A 98 -33.97 -7.69 -9.60
N LYS A 99 -34.77 -8.76 -9.52
CA LYS A 99 -36.23 -8.67 -9.69
C LYS A 99 -36.86 -7.82 -8.59
N GLY A 100 -36.44 -8.02 -7.35
CA GLY A 100 -36.87 -7.22 -6.21
C GLY A 100 -36.53 -5.74 -6.39
N VAL A 101 -35.30 -5.41 -6.79
CA VAL A 101 -34.85 -4.03 -7.06
C VAL A 101 -35.71 -3.38 -8.14
N LEU A 102 -35.90 -4.04 -9.28
CA LEU A 102 -36.66 -3.50 -10.41
C LEU A 102 -38.15 -3.29 -10.05
N ASN A 103 -38.77 -4.26 -9.38
CA ASN A 103 -40.14 -4.12 -8.90
C ASN A 103 -40.24 -3.00 -7.86
N PHE A 104 -39.29 -2.90 -6.93
CA PHE A 104 -39.30 -1.88 -5.89
C PHE A 104 -39.20 -0.47 -6.48
N ILE A 105 -38.31 -0.24 -7.43
CA ILE A 105 -38.19 1.05 -8.15
C ILE A 105 -39.52 1.40 -8.82
N LYS A 106 -40.13 0.43 -9.52
CA LYS A 106 -41.40 0.62 -10.23
C LYS A 106 -42.57 0.89 -9.28
N ASP A 107 -42.77 0.04 -8.28
CA ASP A 107 -43.92 0.07 -7.37
C ASP A 107 -43.93 1.33 -6.49
N ASN A 108 -42.74 1.90 -6.22
CA ASN A 108 -42.58 3.14 -5.48
C ASN A 108 -42.43 4.38 -6.40
N ASN A 109 -42.58 4.23 -7.72
CA ASN A 109 -42.44 5.29 -8.71
C ASN A 109 -41.12 6.09 -8.57
N LEU A 110 -40.01 5.37 -8.36
CA LEU A 110 -38.68 5.94 -8.20
C LEU A 110 -37.99 6.07 -9.56
N SER A 111 -37.11 7.07 -9.70
CA SER A 111 -36.13 7.11 -10.79
C SER A 111 -35.13 5.96 -10.65
N VAL A 112 -34.60 5.46 -11.77
CA VAL A 112 -33.50 4.49 -11.77
C VAL A 112 -32.23 5.07 -11.10
N ASP A 113 -32.04 6.38 -11.21
CA ASP A 113 -30.99 7.16 -10.53
C ASP A 113 -31.49 7.75 -9.20
N VAL A 114 -32.38 7.05 -8.49
CA VAL A 114 -32.85 7.53 -7.18
C VAL A 114 -31.67 7.77 -6.25
N ASN A 115 -31.57 8.99 -5.73
CA ASN A 115 -30.54 9.37 -4.78
C ASN A 115 -30.91 8.85 -3.40
N MET A 116 -30.22 7.79 -2.99
CA MET A 116 -30.26 7.26 -1.64
C MET A 116 -29.39 8.12 -0.71
N THR A 117 -29.11 7.64 0.50
CA THR A 117 -28.25 8.32 1.47
C THR A 117 -26.90 8.70 0.81
N TYR A 118 -26.46 9.95 1.02
CA TYR A 118 -25.25 10.52 0.43
C TYR A 118 -25.18 10.54 -1.11
N ASN A 119 -26.35 10.59 -1.77
CA ASN A 119 -26.47 10.58 -3.23
C ASN A 119 -25.95 9.29 -3.88
N LEU A 120 -25.92 8.20 -3.13
CA LEU A 120 -25.68 6.88 -3.69
C LEU A 120 -26.81 6.52 -4.65
N THR A 121 -26.46 5.96 -5.80
CA THR A 121 -27.42 5.41 -6.75
C THR A 121 -27.48 3.88 -6.63
N PRO A 122 -28.58 3.24 -7.09
CA PRO A 122 -28.64 1.79 -7.20
C PRO A 122 -27.45 1.19 -7.97
N LEU A 123 -26.99 1.86 -9.04
CA LEU A 123 -25.86 1.40 -9.83
C LEU A 123 -24.53 1.41 -9.05
N MET A 124 -24.33 2.36 -8.13
CA MET A 124 -23.15 2.38 -7.25
C MET A 124 -23.15 1.19 -6.28
N TYR A 125 -24.32 0.84 -5.73
CA TYR A 125 -24.45 -0.36 -4.89
C TYR A 125 -24.18 -1.64 -5.68
N SER A 126 -24.75 -1.80 -6.87
CA SER A 126 -24.45 -2.95 -7.74
C SER A 126 -22.97 -3.03 -8.09
N SER A 127 -22.31 -1.89 -8.31
CA SER A 127 -20.87 -1.82 -8.57
C SER A 127 -20.03 -2.21 -7.36
N PHE A 128 -20.41 -1.76 -6.16
CA PHE A 128 -19.73 -2.14 -4.92
C PHE A 128 -19.80 -3.65 -4.65
N TYR A 129 -20.93 -4.30 -4.93
CA TYR A 129 -21.12 -5.72 -4.65
C TYR A 129 -20.75 -6.67 -5.78
N ASP A 130 -20.28 -6.18 -6.93
CA ASP A 130 -20.08 -6.99 -8.15
C ASP A 130 -21.36 -7.71 -8.59
N ASP A 131 -22.44 -6.94 -8.72
CA ASP A 131 -23.74 -7.38 -9.24
C ASP A 131 -23.94 -6.84 -10.66
N ASP A 132 -23.24 -7.45 -11.61
CA ASP A 132 -23.29 -7.09 -13.02
C ASP A 132 -24.68 -7.29 -13.64
N ILE A 133 -25.48 -8.23 -13.12
CA ILE A 133 -26.84 -8.49 -13.59
C ILE A 133 -27.75 -7.31 -13.27
N THR A 134 -27.81 -6.90 -12.00
CA THR A 134 -28.62 -5.73 -11.62
C THR A 134 -28.05 -4.45 -12.25
N ALA A 135 -26.72 -4.29 -12.28
CA ALA A 135 -26.09 -3.15 -12.92
C ALA A 135 -26.51 -3.02 -14.40
N LYS A 136 -26.52 -4.13 -15.15
CA LYS A 136 -26.92 -4.15 -16.56
C LYS A 136 -28.38 -3.74 -16.74
N GLU A 137 -29.30 -4.26 -15.92
CA GLU A 137 -30.71 -3.87 -15.99
C GLU A 137 -30.92 -2.39 -15.63
N LEU A 138 -30.21 -1.87 -14.64
CA LEU A 138 -30.23 -0.45 -14.29
C LEU A 138 -29.73 0.41 -15.47
N ILE A 139 -28.63 0.02 -16.12
CA ILE A 139 -28.10 0.71 -17.31
C ILE A 139 -29.10 0.66 -18.47
N ASN A 140 -29.75 -0.49 -18.72
CA ASN A 140 -30.79 -0.62 -19.73
C ASN A 140 -32.00 0.30 -19.48
N LEU A 141 -32.31 0.56 -18.21
CA LEU A 141 -33.34 1.51 -17.79
C LEU A 141 -32.87 2.98 -17.82
N GLY A 142 -31.64 3.24 -18.26
CA GLY A 142 -31.09 4.58 -18.42
C GLY A 142 -30.37 5.13 -17.19
N ALA A 143 -29.90 4.27 -16.26
CA ALA A 143 -29.08 4.71 -15.14
C ALA A 143 -27.84 5.46 -15.64
N ASN A 144 -27.52 6.58 -14.99
CA ASN A 144 -26.35 7.37 -15.32
C ASN A 144 -25.08 6.65 -14.86
N ILE A 145 -24.36 6.03 -15.80
CA ILE A 145 -23.08 5.34 -15.60
C ILE A 145 -21.95 6.25 -15.05
N ARG A 146 -22.14 7.59 -15.10
CA ARG A 146 -21.22 8.61 -14.58
C ARG A 146 -21.79 9.38 -13.40
N ALA A 147 -22.88 8.90 -12.79
CA ALA A 147 -23.37 9.49 -11.54
C ALA A 147 -22.23 9.48 -10.50
N THR A 148 -22.21 10.49 -9.63
CA THR A 148 -21.25 10.55 -8.52
C THR A 148 -22.00 10.77 -7.23
N ASP A 149 -21.58 10.09 -6.17
CA ASP A 149 -22.07 10.35 -4.83
C ASP A 149 -21.56 11.71 -4.32
N ARG A 150 -21.83 12.03 -3.05
CA ARG A 150 -21.34 13.28 -2.46
C ARG A 150 -19.82 13.33 -2.28
N TYR A 151 -19.14 12.18 -2.24
CA TYR A 151 -17.70 12.04 -2.15
C TYR A 151 -17.01 11.95 -3.52
N LYS A 152 -17.76 12.17 -4.61
CA LYS A 152 -17.28 12.13 -6.00
C LYS A 152 -16.89 10.72 -6.47
N LEU A 153 -17.30 9.67 -5.76
CA LEU A 153 -17.15 8.30 -6.21
C LEU A 153 -18.22 7.96 -7.23
N SER A 154 -17.79 7.45 -8.37
CA SER A 154 -18.65 6.96 -9.46
C SER A 154 -18.93 5.46 -9.30
N PRO A 155 -19.87 4.87 -10.06
CA PRO A 155 -20.02 3.42 -10.14
C PRO A 155 -18.69 2.70 -10.41
N LEU A 156 -17.87 3.21 -11.35
CA LEU A 156 -16.58 2.60 -11.66
C LEU A 156 -15.59 2.72 -10.49
N ALA A 157 -15.62 3.83 -9.74
CA ALA A 157 -14.81 3.99 -8.54
C ALA A 157 -15.11 2.89 -7.50
N TYR A 158 -16.39 2.63 -7.23
CA TYR A 158 -16.82 1.56 -6.33
C TYR A 158 -16.45 0.16 -6.81
N ALA A 159 -16.55 -0.07 -8.13
CA ALA A 159 -16.15 -1.34 -8.71
C ALA A 159 -14.64 -1.58 -8.53
N ILE A 160 -13.81 -0.55 -8.70
CA ILE A 160 -12.36 -0.64 -8.49
C ILE A 160 -12.03 -0.89 -7.01
N GLU A 161 -12.66 -0.14 -6.09
CA GLU A 161 -12.43 -0.26 -4.65
C GLU A 161 -12.62 -1.68 -4.11
N ASN A 162 -13.58 -2.42 -4.68
CA ASN A 162 -14.00 -3.75 -4.22
C ASN A 162 -13.55 -4.89 -5.14
N ASN A 163 -12.74 -4.61 -6.16
CA ASN A 163 -12.36 -5.58 -7.19
C ASN A 163 -13.57 -6.27 -7.84
N SER A 164 -14.63 -5.50 -8.08
CA SER A 164 -15.86 -5.93 -8.76
C SER A 164 -15.62 -6.01 -10.27
N THR A 165 -14.90 -7.04 -10.70
CA THR A 165 -14.38 -7.16 -12.07
C THR A 165 -15.48 -7.20 -13.11
N LYS A 166 -16.62 -7.86 -12.84
CA LYS A 166 -17.74 -7.98 -13.78
C LYS A 166 -18.43 -6.65 -13.99
N THR A 167 -18.72 -5.93 -12.90
CA THR A 167 -19.34 -4.61 -13.02
C THR A 167 -18.38 -3.56 -13.57
N ALA A 168 -17.09 -3.61 -13.22
CA ALA A 168 -16.06 -2.76 -13.81
C ALA A 168 -15.99 -2.97 -15.33
N LYS A 169 -15.96 -4.22 -15.79
CA LYS A 169 -16.01 -4.56 -17.21
C LYS A 169 -17.23 -3.98 -17.90
N LEU A 170 -18.41 -4.19 -17.34
CA LEU A 170 -19.66 -3.67 -17.89
C LEU A 170 -19.63 -2.14 -18.05
N LEU A 171 -19.11 -1.41 -17.06
CA LEU A 171 -19.01 0.04 -17.10
C LEU A 171 -18.00 0.54 -18.13
N LEU A 172 -16.84 -0.11 -18.23
CA LEU A 172 -15.83 0.19 -19.27
C LEU A 172 -16.39 -0.09 -20.67
N ASP A 173 -17.03 -1.24 -20.88
CA ASP A 173 -17.68 -1.63 -22.14
C ASP A 173 -18.84 -0.67 -22.50
N SER A 174 -19.47 -0.05 -21.50
CA SER A 174 -20.51 0.99 -21.66
C SER A 174 -19.92 2.39 -21.95
N GLY A 175 -18.60 2.51 -22.07
CA GLY A 175 -17.90 3.72 -22.47
C GLY A 175 -17.51 4.65 -21.34
N VAL A 176 -17.56 4.23 -20.07
CA VAL A 176 -16.90 4.96 -18.97
C VAL A 176 -15.39 4.75 -19.11
N LYS A 177 -14.59 5.81 -19.00
CA LYS A 177 -13.13 5.68 -19.07
C LYS A 177 -12.51 5.60 -17.69
N PHE A 178 -11.45 4.82 -17.55
CA PHE A 178 -10.74 4.68 -16.27
C PHE A 178 -10.21 6.03 -15.75
N GLU A 179 -9.68 6.89 -16.64
CA GLU A 179 -9.15 8.21 -16.23
C GLU A 179 -10.21 9.18 -15.68
N GLU A 180 -11.51 8.86 -15.80
CA GLU A 180 -12.58 9.63 -15.16
C GLU A 180 -12.55 9.44 -13.63
N VAL A 181 -12.04 8.30 -13.13
CA VAL A 181 -11.87 8.04 -11.69
C VAL A 181 -10.58 8.68 -11.21
N LYS A 182 -10.70 9.77 -10.43
CA LYS A 182 -9.53 10.55 -9.97
C LYS A 182 -8.88 10.00 -8.72
N ALA A 183 -9.69 9.50 -7.80
CA ALA A 183 -9.25 8.93 -6.55
C ALA A 183 -10.29 7.93 -6.06
N ILE A 184 -9.83 6.98 -5.26
CA ILE A 184 -10.65 6.08 -4.50
C ILE A 184 -10.14 6.02 -3.06
N GLN A 185 -10.93 5.42 -2.17
CA GLN A 185 -10.52 5.18 -0.80
C GLN A 185 -9.56 3.98 -0.72
N ARG A 186 -8.64 3.99 0.25
CA ARG A 186 -7.91 2.78 0.67
C ARG A 186 -8.85 1.78 1.40
N TYR A 187 -9.88 1.30 0.70
CA TYR A 187 -11.03 0.58 1.26
C TYR A 187 -10.70 -0.82 1.75
N ILE A 188 -10.01 -1.62 0.94
CA ILE A 188 -9.42 -2.91 1.33
C ILE A 188 -7.96 -2.64 1.74
N SER A 189 -7.27 -3.48 2.49
CA SER A 189 -5.82 -3.39 2.72
C SER A 189 -5.11 -4.62 2.15
N PRO A 190 -4.02 -4.48 1.36
CA PRO A 190 -3.27 -5.63 0.86
C PRO A 190 -2.36 -6.19 1.95
N PRO A 191 -1.83 -7.41 1.76
CA PRO A 191 -0.66 -7.85 2.50
C PRO A 191 0.59 -7.07 2.07
N PHE A 192 1.38 -6.64 3.06
CA PHE A 192 2.70 -6.05 2.88
C PHE A 192 3.70 -6.75 3.79
N TYR A 193 4.95 -6.93 3.36
CA TYR A 193 5.98 -7.58 4.18
C TYR A 193 6.32 -6.79 5.45
N ASN A 194 6.18 -5.47 5.47
CA ASN A 194 6.29 -4.69 6.71
C ASN A 194 5.12 -4.90 7.72
N LEU A 195 4.05 -5.61 7.33
CA LEU A 195 2.87 -5.93 8.16
C LEU A 195 2.76 -7.43 8.47
N ILE A 196 3.89 -8.12 8.66
CA ILE A 196 3.89 -9.51 9.12
C ILE A 196 3.41 -9.60 10.58
N ASP A 197 2.30 -10.30 10.77
CA ASP A 197 1.78 -10.62 12.10
C ASP A 197 2.57 -11.79 12.69
N LYS A 198 2.60 -12.93 11.97
CA LYS A 198 3.19 -14.18 12.46
C LYS A 198 3.89 -14.98 11.36
N LEU A 199 4.85 -15.79 11.79
CA LEU A 199 5.48 -16.82 10.98
C LEU A 199 5.08 -18.20 11.50
N ILE A 200 4.65 -19.08 10.59
CA ILE A 200 4.44 -20.50 10.87
C ILE A 200 5.55 -21.26 10.16
N ILE A 201 6.37 -21.97 10.93
CA ILE A 201 7.59 -22.62 10.47
C ILE A 201 7.40 -24.13 10.53
N ASN A 202 7.67 -24.80 9.42
CA ASN A 202 7.62 -26.26 9.30
C ASN A 202 8.83 -26.77 8.52
N GLY A 203 9.89 -27.17 9.24
CA GLY A 203 11.17 -27.49 8.61
C GLY A 203 11.76 -26.24 7.96
N ASP A 204 11.96 -26.30 6.63
CA ASP A 204 12.48 -25.19 5.83
C ASP A 204 11.36 -24.25 5.32
N ASP A 205 10.09 -24.66 5.42
CA ASP A 205 8.95 -23.89 4.94
C ASP A 205 8.56 -22.78 5.92
N ILE A 206 8.52 -21.54 5.44
CA ILE A 206 8.01 -20.39 6.18
C ILE A 206 6.69 -19.93 5.56
N LYS A 207 5.59 -20.13 6.28
CA LYS A 207 4.31 -19.50 5.96
C LYS A 207 4.18 -18.18 6.71
N ILE A 208 3.97 -17.12 5.94
CA ILE A 208 3.77 -15.75 6.46
C ILE A 208 2.27 -15.51 6.70
N ILE A 209 1.93 -14.99 7.86
CA ILE A 209 0.60 -14.47 8.20
C ILE A 209 0.71 -12.96 8.35
N PHE A 210 -0.09 -12.22 7.59
CA PHE A 210 -0.10 -10.76 7.61
C PHE A 210 -1.18 -10.21 8.54
N GLU A 211 -0.91 -9.07 9.17
CA GLU A 211 -1.89 -8.32 9.96
C GLU A 211 -3.07 -7.87 9.10
N ARG A 212 -2.81 -7.62 7.82
CA ARG A 212 -3.80 -7.25 6.81
C ARG A 212 -3.61 -8.13 5.58
N ASN A 213 -4.67 -8.75 5.10
CA ASN A 213 -4.64 -9.53 3.87
C ASN A 213 -6.01 -9.45 3.19
N HIS A 214 -6.15 -8.47 2.29
CA HIS A 214 -7.41 -8.14 1.63
C HIS A 214 -8.58 -7.94 2.58
N ILE A 215 -8.32 -7.36 3.75
CA ILE A 215 -9.35 -7.04 4.75
C ILE A 215 -9.85 -5.61 4.57
N ARG A 216 -11.14 -5.37 4.84
CA ARG A 216 -11.72 -4.03 4.85
C ARG A 216 -11.02 -3.14 5.90
N ASN A 217 -10.63 -1.95 5.47
CA ASN A 217 -10.10 -0.91 6.33
C ASN A 217 -11.25 -0.19 7.04
N THR A 218 -11.33 -0.37 8.36
CA THR A 218 -12.33 0.25 9.23
C THR A 218 -11.86 1.55 9.87
N ARG A 219 -10.62 1.98 9.59
CA ARG A 219 -10.03 3.23 10.08
C ARG A 219 -10.20 4.34 9.04
N SER A 220 -9.57 5.48 9.28
CA SER A 220 -9.39 6.54 8.27
C SER A 220 -8.78 5.96 6.98
N LYS A 221 -9.44 6.23 5.85
CA LYS A 221 -9.09 5.75 4.52
C LYS A 221 -8.60 6.91 3.66
N ASP A 222 -7.28 7.10 3.57
CA ASP A 222 -6.74 8.15 2.71
C ASP A 222 -7.11 7.92 1.23
N ALA A 223 -7.19 9.01 0.47
CA ALA A 223 -7.33 8.95 -0.97
C ALA A 223 -6.09 8.29 -1.62
N ILE A 224 -6.34 7.52 -2.68
CA ILE A 224 -5.30 6.87 -3.46
C ILE A 224 -5.69 6.88 -4.93
N HIS A 225 -4.70 7.06 -5.80
CA HIS A 225 -4.91 6.96 -7.23
C HIS A 225 -5.31 5.51 -7.59
N PRO A 226 -6.33 5.30 -8.46
CA PRO A 226 -6.92 3.97 -8.62
C PRO A 226 -5.97 2.91 -9.16
N MET A 227 -5.00 3.29 -10.01
CA MET A 227 -4.05 2.31 -10.55
C MET A 227 -3.07 1.80 -9.48
N ASP A 228 -2.58 2.68 -8.60
CA ASP A 228 -1.68 2.29 -7.50
C ASP A 228 -2.41 1.37 -6.52
N TYR A 229 -3.70 1.63 -6.30
CA TYR A 229 -4.57 0.72 -5.56
C TYR A 229 -4.66 -0.64 -6.26
N VAL A 230 -5.01 -0.69 -7.53
CA VAL A 230 -5.13 -1.97 -8.27
C VAL A 230 -3.83 -2.79 -8.22
N VAL A 231 -2.68 -2.14 -8.42
CA VAL A 231 -1.35 -2.79 -8.41
C VAL A 231 -0.96 -3.29 -7.03
N SER A 232 -1.08 -2.45 -5.98
CA SER A 232 -0.72 -2.85 -4.61
C SER A 232 -1.53 -4.02 -4.03
N ARG A 233 -2.64 -4.42 -4.68
CA ARG A 233 -3.50 -5.54 -4.25
C ARG A 233 -3.38 -6.75 -5.16
N ASN A 234 -2.54 -6.70 -6.18
CA ASN A 234 -2.49 -7.74 -7.21
C ASN A 234 -3.88 -8.04 -7.80
N TYR A 235 -4.68 -7.01 -8.07
CA TYR A 235 -5.96 -7.18 -8.78
C TYR A 235 -5.69 -7.39 -10.29
N ILE A 236 -5.12 -8.54 -10.63
CA ILE A 236 -4.58 -8.86 -11.97
C ILE A 236 -5.63 -8.68 -13.06
N GLU A 237 -6.82 -9.26 -12.87
CA GLU A 237 -7.90 -9.20 -13.85
C GLU A 237 -8.35 -7.75 -14.10
N LEU A 238 -8.51 -6.97 -13.03
CA LEU A 238 -8.88 -5.56 -13.11
C LEU A 238 -7.78 -4.71 -13.77
N ALA A 239 -6.52 -4.91 -13.39
CA ALA A 239 -5.37 -4.25 -14.01
C ALA A 239 -5.32 -4.53 -15.52
N GLN A 240 -5.54 -5.79 -15.90
CA GLN A 240 -5.53 -6.19 -17.30
C GLN A 240 -6.65 -5.48 -18.08
N MET A 241 -7.88 -5.48 -17.55
CA MET A 241 -9.00 -4.76 -18.18
C MET A 241 -8.72 -3.26 -18.33
N ILE A 242 -8.12 -2.63 -17.32
CA ILE A 242 -7.77 -1.20 -17.36
C ILE A 242 -6.75 -0.95 -18.48
N LEU A 243 -5.68 -1.73 -18.55
CA LEU A 243 -4.65 -1.58 -19.58
C LEU A 243 -5.20 -1.88 -20.99
N GLU A 244 -6.07 -2.90 -21.13
CA GLU A 244 -6.76 -3.24 -22.38
C GLU A 244 -7.71 -2.14 -22.87
N SER A 245 -8.24 -1.31 -21.95
CA SER A 245 -9.06 -0.14 -22.31
C SER A 245 -8.25 0.98 -23.01
N GLY A 246 -6.92 0.85 -23.04
CA GLY A 246 -6.00 1.86 -23.58
C GLY A 246 -5.56 2.90 -22.55
N TYR A 247 -5.86 2.69 -21.27
CA TYR A 247 -5.34 3.54 -20.20
C TYR A 247 -3.82 3.37 -20.08
N VAL A 248 -3.11 4.49 -20.04
CA VAL A 248 -1.66 4.54 -19.83
C VAL A 248 -1.39 5.10 -18.43
N PRO A 249 -0.87 4.29 -17.49
CA PRO A 249 -0.44 4.78 -16.18
C PRO A 249 0.57 5.92 -16.34
N LYS A 250 0.49 6.90 -15.44
CA LYS A 250 1.38 8.07 -15.46
C LYS A 250 2.22 8.08 -14.19
N LEU A 251 3.39 8.71 -14.28
CA LEU A 251 4.22 8.98 -13.12
C LEU A 251 3.49 9.95 -12.17
N SER A 252 3.53 9.65 -10.87
CA SER A 252 3.12 10.57 -9.81
C SER A 252 4.07 11.79 -9.79
N LYS A 253 3.60 12.87 -9.17
CA LYS A 253 4.43 14.08 -8.99
C LYS A 253 5.55 13.85 -7.98
N GLU A 254 5.19 13.23 -6.86
CA GLU A 254 6.08 12.95 -5.73
C GLU A 254 6.45 11.46 -5.72
N PRO A 255 7.71 11.11 -5.37
CA PRO A 255 8.08 9.72 -5.13
C PRO A 255 7.28 9.17 -3.93
N ILE A 256 6.93 7.89 -3.98
CA ILE A 256 6.05 7.27 -2.98
C ILE A 256 6.87 6.52 -1.94
N ASP A 257 7.64 5.52 -2.37
CA ASP A 257 8.48 4.67 -1.54
C ASP A 257 9.85 4.48 -2.21
N GLY A 258 10.91 4.35 -1.40
CA GLY A 258 12.26 4.11 -1.91
C GLY A 258 12.50 2.63 -2.20
N LEU A 259 13.12 2.33 -3.34
CA LEU A 259 13.47 0.96 -3.74
C LEU A 259 14.95 0.66 -3.43
N PRO A 260 15.28 -0.55 -2.94
CA PRO A 260 16.67 -0.97 -2.71
C PRO A 260 17.57 -0.73 -3.93
N GLY A 261 18.65 0.02 -3.73
CA GLY A 261 19.64 0.32 -4.77
C GLY A 261 19.18 1.33 -5.83
N ILE A 262 17.99 1.93 -5.69
CA ILE A 262 17.50 3.02 -6.53
C ILE A 262 17.69 4.35 -5.80
N LYS A 263 18.02 5.41 -6.54
CA LYS A 263 18.17 6.76 -5.99
C LYS A 263 16.82 7.43 -5.79
N ASP A 264 16.69 8.15 -4.67
CA ASP A 264 15.55 8.99 -4.36
C ASP A 264 15.16 9.90 -5.54
N GLY A 265 13.88 9.90 -5.86
CA GLY A 265 13.30 10.70 -6.94
C GLY A 265 13.36 10.05 -8.33
N SER A 266 13.82 8.80 -8.44
CA SER A 266 13.75 8.02 -9.67
C SER A 266 12.32 7.93 -10.21
N ASN A 267 12.19 7.78 -11.53
CA ASN A 267 10.89 7.53 -12.16
C ASN A 267 10.23 6.24 -11.65
N VAL A 268 11.02 5.25 -11.21
CA VAL A 268 10.49 3.98 -10.70
C VAL A 268 9.67 4.21 -9.42
N GLU A 269 10.16 5.06 -8.52
CA GLU A 269 9.47 5.43 -7.26
C GLU A 269 8.20 6.26 -7.48
N ARG A 270 8.06 6.86 -8.67
CA ARG A 270 6.89 7.62 -9.09
C ARG A 270 5.95 6.80 -9.96
N SER A 271 6.30 5.57 -10.27
CA SER A 271 5.53 4.69 -11.15
C SER A 271 4.75 3.67 -10.33
N VAL A 272 3.82 2.98 -10.96
CA VAL A 272 3.08 1.88 -10.33
C VAL A 272 3.99 0.71 -9.87
N TYR A 273 5.25 0.66 -10.33
CA TYR A 273 6.21 -0.37 -9.92
C TYR A 273 6.73 -0.18 -8.49
N HIS A 274 6.57 1.02 -7.90
CA HIS A 274 7.16 1.41 -6.61
C HIS A 274 6.83 0.47 -5.44
N VAL A 275 5.73 -0.29 -5.54
CA VAL A 275 5.17 -1.11 -4.47
C VAL A 275 5.47 -2.60 -4.62
N LEU A 276 6.05 -3.02 -5.76
CA LEU A 276 6.17 -4.43 -6.12
C LEU A 276 7.17 -5.20 -5.25
N ASP A 277 8.09 -4.52 -4.56
CA ASP A 277 9.05 -5.14 -3.65
C ASP A 277 8.45 -5.50 -2.28
N GLU A 278 7.42 -4.77 -1.85
CA GLU A 278 6.79 -4.93 -0.53
C GLU A 278 5.54 -5.84 -0.53
N ILE A 279 4.96 -6.16 -1.69
CA ILE A 279 3.77 -7.03 -1.80
C ILE A 279 4.12 -8.48 -2.14
N PRO A 280 3.46 -9.49 -1.53
CA PRO A 280 3.62 -10.88 -1.94
C PRO A 280 2.91 -11.18 -3.26
N ASN A 281 3.37 -12.21 -3.99
CA ASN A 281 2.78 -12.67 -5.26
C ASN A 281 2.76 -11.58 -6.36
N HIS A 282 3.77 -10.70 -6.38
CA HIS A 282 3.90 -9.57 -7.30
C HIS A 282 4.15 -9.97 -8.77
N GLU A 283 4.55 -11.22 -9.03
CA GLU A 283 5.11 -11.69 -10.31
C GLU A 283 4.11 -11.52 -11.46
N SER A 284 2.86 -11.95 -11.27
CA SER A 284 1.82 -11.81 -12.31
C SER A 284 1.50 -10.35 -12.62
N MET A 285 1.55 -9.47 -11.61
CA MET A 285 1.33 -8.04 -11.81
C MET A 285 2.51 -7.42 -12.55
N LEU A 286 3.74 -7.76 -12.16
CA LEU A 286 4.96 -7.33 -12.85
C LEU A 286 4.95 -7.75 -14.32
N GLU A 287 4.66 -9.02 -14.61
CA GLU A 287 4.57 -9.53 -15.99
C GLU A 287 3.51 -8.80 -16.81
N LEU A 288 2.37 -8.49 -16.21
CA LEU A 288 1.32 -7.71 -16.84
C LEU A 288 1.79 -6.29 -17.17
N LEU A 289 2.40 -5.59 -16.21
CA LEU A 289 2.90 -4.22 -16.42
C LEU A 289 3.98 -4.17 -17.50
N LEU A 290 4.90 -5.15 -17.53
CA LEU A 290 5.92 -5.26 -18.57
C LEU A 290 5.31 -5.58 -19.94
N LYS A 291 4.30 -6.45 -20.02
CA LYS A 291 3.59 -6.79 -21.26
C LYS A 291 2.96 -5.57 -21.93
N TYR A 292 2.45 -4.63 -21.14
CA TYR A 292 1.82 -3.40 -21.63
C TYR A 292 2.78 -2.20 -21.70
N ASP A 293 4.09 -2.41 -21.53
CA ASP A 293 5.14 -1.38 -21.56
C ASP A 293 4.79 -0.15 -20.69
N VAL A 294 4.37 -0.41 -19.45
CA VAL A 294 4.00 0.66 -18.53
C VAL A 294 5.23 1.52 -18.20
N VAL A 295 5.04 2.84 -18.20
CA VAL A 295 6.11 3.82 -17.97
C VAL A 295 6.67 3.73 -16.54
N GLY A 296 7.94 4.11 -16.39
CA GLY A 296 8.61 4.15 -15.09
C GLY A 296 9.36 2.86 -14.71
N GLN A 297 9.66 2.01 -15.68
CA GLN A 297 10.65 0.95 -15.50
C GLN A 297 12.05 1.55 -15.22
N PRO A 298 12.92 0.85 -14.47
CA PRO A 298 14.29 1.28 -14.26
C PRO A 298 15.07 1.41 -15.58
N THR A 299 15.88 2.45 -15.69
CA THR A 299 16.86 2.61 -16.78
C THR A 299 18.01 1.61 -16.65
N LYS A 300 18.81 1.42 -17.71
CA LYS A 300 19.99 0.53 -17.65
C LYS A 300 21.00 0.99 -16.61
N GLU A 301 21.16 2.30 -16.48
CA GLU A 301 22.01 2.93 -15.48
C GLU A 301 21.49 2.65 -14.07
N GLU A 302 20.18 2.79 -13.83
CA GLU A 302 19.58 2.46 -12.52
C GLU A 302 19.65 0.96 -12.20
N LEU A 303 19.49 0.08 -13.20
CA LEU A 303 19.70 -1.37 -13.01
C LEU A 303 21.14 -1.70 -12.62
N LYS A 304 22.12 -0.99 -13.20
CA LYS A 304 23.53 -1.14 -12.84
C LYS A 304 23.81 -0.62 -11.44
N GLU A 305 23.32 0.57 -11.10
CA GLU A 305 23.47 1.16 -9.77
C GLU A 305 22.84 0.27 -8.68
N ALA A 306 21.65 -0.28 -8.93
CA ALA A 306 21.00 -1.20 -8.02
C ALA A 306 21.79 -2.50 -7.84
N TYR A 307 22.37 -3.02 -8.92
CA TYR A 307 23.24 -4.19 -8.85
C TYR A 307 24.51 -3.90 -8.05
N ASP A 308 25.16 -2.77 -8.28
CA ASP A 308 26.37 -2.37 -7.57
C ASP A 308 26.11 -2.22 -6.06
N TRP A 309 24.98 -1.61 -5.69
CA TRP A 309 24.54 -1.57 -4.31
C TRP A 309 24.29 -2.96 -3.75
N CYS A 310 23.58 -3.83 -4.48
CA CYS A 310 23.32 -5.20 -4.05
C CYS A 310 24.60 -6.01 -3.84
N HIS A 311 25.58 -5.86 -4.73
CA HIS A 311 26.86 -6.53 -4.65
C HIS A 311 27.72 -5.97 -3.50
N GLU A 312 27.66 -4.67 -3.23
CA GLU A 312 28.28 -4.10 -2.03
C GLU A 312 27.67 -4.70 -0.76
N GLN A 313 26.33 -4.81 -0.67
CA GLN A 313 25.67 -5.48 0.47
C GLN A 313 26.06 -6.96 0.58
N TYR A 314 26.26 -7.65 -0.55
CA TYR A 314 26.80 -9.01 -0.55
C TYR A 314 28.17 -9.07 0.14
N ILE A 315 29.13 -8.24 -0.31
CA ILE A 315 30.48 -8.18 0.28
C ILE A 315 30.41 -7.87 1.78
N LEU A 316 29.68 -6.81 2.16
CA LEU A 316 29.56 -6.40 3.56
C LEU A 316 28.96 -7.51 4.44
N SER A 317 27.99 -8.27 3.92
CA SER A 317 27.40 -9.40 4.63
C SER A 317 28.41 -10.52 4.88
N ILE A 318 29.32 -10.78 3.93
CA ILE A 318 30.40 -11.78 4.07
C ILE A 318 31.42 -11.32 5.10
N LEU A 319 31.90 -10.08 5.01
CA LEU A 319 32.86 -9.52 5.97
C LEU A 319 32.31 -9.54 7.40
N SER A 320 31.01 -9.30 7.55
CA SER A 320 30.35 -9.27 8.86
C SER A 320 30.07 -10.66 9.42
N ALA A 321 29.92 -11.69 8.58
CA ALA A 321 29.51 -13.02 9.00
C ALA A 321 30.67 -13.99 9.21
N TYR A 322 31.78 -13.80 8.50
CA TYR A 322 32.94 -14.67 8.57
C TYR A 322 34.01 -14.11 9.50
N THR A 323 34.83 -15.03 10.03
CA THR A 323 36.02 -14.70 10.79
C THR A 323 37.13 -15.66 10.38
N ILE A 324 38.38 -15.27 10.63
CA ILE A 324 39.57 -16.02 10.25
C ILE A 324 40.28 -16.55 11.49
N ASP A 325 40.77 -17.78 11.43
CA ASP A 325 41.63 -18.36 12.47
C ASP A 325 43.12 -18.11 12.20
N ASP A 326 43.98 -18.57 13.12
CA ASP A 326 45.44 -18.43 13.01
C ASP A 326 46.03 -19.19 11.81
N ASN A 327 45.29 -20.17 11.26
CA ASN A 327 45.68 -20.95 10.08
C ASN A 327 45.14 -20.32 8.77
N LEU A 328 44.65 -19.08 8.81
CA LEU A 328 44.03 -18.37 7.69
C LEU A 328 42.80 -19.09 7.12
N THR A 329 42.13 -19.90 7.93
CA THR A 329 40.90 -20.58 7.56
C THR A 329 39.70 -19.74 7.97
N TYR A 330 38.84 -19.44 7.00
CA TYR A 330 37.61 -18.71 7.26
C TYR A 330 36.52 -19.65 7.78
N TYR A 331 35.84 -19.25 8.85
CA TYR A 331 34.66 -19.93 9.35
C TYR A 331 33.51 -18.96 9.58
N LEU A 332 32.30 -19.49 9.40
CA LEU A 332 31.08 -18.72 9.48
C LEU A 332 30.62 -18.59 10.94
N ARG A 333 30.31 -17.36 11.37
CA ARG A 333 29.77 -17.08 12.71
C ARG A 333 28.24 -17.16 12.77
N TYR A 334 27.55 -16.67 11.76
CA TYR A 334 26.09 -16.67 11.71
C TYR A 334 25.56 -16.63 10.27
N GLU A 335 24.38 -17.22 10.05
CA GLU A 335 23.62 -17.12 8.80
C GLU A 335 22.54 -16.04 8.87
N ASN A 336 22.22 -15.45 7.72
CA ASN A 336 21.11 -14.52 7.56
C ASN A 336 20.49 -14.67 6.15
N LEU A 337 19.17 -14.57 6.04
CA LEU A 337 18.39 -14.80 4.81
C LEU A 337 18.73 -13.79 3.72
N THR A 338 18.94 -12.52 4.09
CA THR A 338 19.29 -11.45 3.14
C THR A 338 20.60 -11.74 2.41
N ARG A 339 21.63 -12.30 3.08
CA ARG A 339 22.87 -12.72 2.41
C ARG A 339 22.63 -13.84 1.41
N SER A 340 21.78 -14.80 1.71
CA SER A 340 21.43 -15.87 0.75
C SER A 340 20.82 -15.28 -0.52
N VAL A 341 19.98 -14.24 -0.41
CA VAL A 341 19.43 -13.52 -1.57
C VAL A 341 20.53 -12.76 -2.32
N HIS A 342 21.40 -12.03 -1.62
CA HIS A 342 22.54 -11.35 -2.26
C HIS A 342 23.48 -12.32 -2.98
N GLN A 343 23.71 -13.50 -2.40
CA GLN A 343 24.54 -14.53 -3.00
C GLN A 343 23.91 -15.16 -4.26
N GLU A 344 22.58 -15.28 -4.28
CA GLU A 344 21.83 -15.78 -5.44
C GLU A 344 21.90 -14.81 -6.61
N TYR A 345 21.77 -13.50 -6.36
CA TYR A 345 21.59 -12.50 -7.42
C TYR A 345 22.83 -11.64 -7.74
N CYS A 346 23.70 -11.39 -6.75
CA CYS A 346 24.66 -10.28 -6.80
C CYS A 346 26.08 -10.68 -6.39
N TYR A 347 26.50 -11.91 -6.69
CA TYR A 347 27.83 -12.38 -6.30
C TYR A 347 28.97 -11.95 -7.24
N ASP A 348 28.67 -11.51 -8.47
CA ASP A 348 29.66 -11.18 -9.50
C ASP A 348 29.90 -9.67 -9.59
N ALA A 349 31.10 -9.22 -9.27
CA ALA A 349 31.50 -7.81 -9.24
C ALA A 349 31.26 -7.03 -10.56
N ASN A 350 31.26 -7.72 -11.71
CA ASN A 350 31.21 -7.06 -13.03
C ASN A 350 29.85 -7.20 -13.72
N SER A 351 28.83 -7.67 -13.01
CA SER A 351 27.51 -7.92 -13.58
C SER A 351 26.55 -6.74 -13.39
N THR A 352 25.31 -6.91 -13.83
CA THR A 352 24.19 -5.97 -13.74
C THR A 352 22.87 -6.74 -13.72
N PHE A 353 21.79 -6.13 -13.23
CA PHE A 353 20.46 -6.64 -13.55
C PHE A 353 20.19 -6.40 -15.05
N ASN A 354 20.04 -7.48 -15.82
CA ASN A 354 19.89 -7.40 -17.27
C ASN A 354 18.50 -6.93 -17.69
N GLU A 355 17.48 -7.19 -16.85
CA GLU A 355 16.08 -6.91 -17.14
C GLU A 355 15.37 -6.41 -15.88
N THR A 356 14.35 -5.56 -16.06
CA THR A 356 13.45 -5.09 -15.00
C THR A 356 12.88 -6.24 -14.18
N LYS A 357 12.57 -7.37 -14.84
CA LYS A 357 12.04 -8.56 -14.18
C LYS A 357 13.00 -9.11 -13.11
N VAL A 358 14.27 -9.28 -13.46
CA VAL A 358 15.29 -9.81 -12.53
C VAL A 358 15.53 -8.86 -11.36
N PHE A 359 15.51 -7.55 -11.61
CA PHE A 359 15.59 -6.55 -10.54
C PHE A 359 14.42 -6.67 -9.55
N PHE A 360 13.18 -6.78 -10.04
CA PHE A 360 12.01 -6.92 -9.16
C PHE A 360 11.96 -8.27 -8.42
N GLU A 361 12.38 -9.36 -9.06
CA GLU A 361 12.54 -10.66 -8.40
C GLU A 361 13.53 -10.58 -7.24
N TRP A 362 14.68 -9.91 -7.45
CA TRP A 362 15.69 -9.71 -6.42
C TRP A 362 15.16 -8.83 -5.27
N THR A 363 14.67 -7.62 -5.57
CA THR A 363 14.28 -6.66 -4.53
C THR A 363 13.12 -7.19 -3.70
N ASN A 364 12.14 -7.88 -4.31
CA ASN A 364 11.04 -8.49 -3.56
C ASN A 364 11.54 -9.63 -2.67
N LYS A 365 12.41 -10.52 -3.18
CA LYS A 365 13.03 -11.59 -2.36
C LYS A 365 13.84 -11.00 -1.21
N TYR A 366 14.59 -9.92 -1.46
CA TYR A 366 15.39 -9.23 -0.46
C TYR A 366 14.51 -8.61 0.62
N THR A 367 13.48 -7.84 0.24
CA THR A 367 12.52 -7.23 1.17
C THR A 367 11.80 -8.30 1.99
N ARG A 368 11.32 -9.38 1.33
CA ARG A 368 10.74 -10.54 2.02
C ARG A 368 11.69 -11.15 3.05
N ALA A 369 12.94 -11.42 2.65
CA ALA A 369 13.95 -11.99 3.53
C ALA A 369 14.18 -11.07 4.75
N ASN A 370 14.44 -9.79 4.52
CA ASN A 370 14.68 -8.79 5.55
C ASN A 370 13.53 -8.73 6.58
N ARG A 371 12.28 -8.67 6.10
CA ARG A 371 11.10 -8.61 6.98
C ARG A 371 10.84 -9.91 7.75
N ILE A 372 11.19 -11.06 7.19
CA ILE A 372 11.17 -12.34 7.92
C ILE A 372 12.22 -12.31 9.04
N GLU A 373 13.44 -11.83 8.76
CA GLU A 373 14.51 -11.72 9.75
C GLU A 373 14.14 -10.81 10.91
N ASP A 374 13.53 -9.65 10.61
CA ASP A 374 12.99 -8.73 11.62
C ASP A 374 12.09 -9.47 12.61
N VAL A 375 11.22 -10.37 12.13
CA VAL A 375 10.31 -11.15 12.98
C VAL A 375 11.03 -12.27 13.73
N LEU A 376 11.88 -13.04 13.04
CA LEU A 376 12.65 -14.15 13.61
C LEU A 376 13.53 -13.71 14.79
N PHE A 377 14.21 -12.57 14.61
CA PHE A 377 15.14 -12.00 15.58
C PHE A 377 14.51 -10.95 16.50
N SER A 378 13.22 -10.64 16.33
CA SER A 378 12.50 -9.79 17.27
C SER A 378 12.47 -10.39 18.68
N SER A 379 12.29 -9.51 19.67
CA SER A 379 12.01 -9.91 21.04
C SER A 379 10.62 -10.52 21.23
N LYS A 380 9.73 -10.40 20.23
CA LYS A 380 8.33 -10.87 20.27
C LYS A 380 8.22 -12.31 19.77
N LYS A 381 8.72 -13.26 20.59
CA LYS A 381 8.76 -14.68 20.23
C LYS A 381 7.37 -15.32 20.04
N ASP A 382 6.32 -14.69 20.57
CA ASP A 382 4.91 -15.08 20.37
C ASP A 382 4.44 -14.94 18.90
N LYS A 383 5.19 -14.21 18.07
CA LYS A 383 4.94 -14.11 16.62
C LYS A 383 5.45 -15.32 15.81
N ILE A 384 6.15 -16.28 16.43
CA ILE A 384 6.73 -17.43 15.73
C ILE A 384 6.06 -18.71 16.25
N ILE A 385 5.51 -19.51 15.32
CA ILE A 385 4.88 -20.80 15.62
C ILE A 385 5.64 -21.89 14.90
N PHE A 386 6.30 -22.76 15.66
CA PHE A 386 6.97 -23.94 15.13
C PHE A 386 6.05 -25.16 15.12
N LYS A 387 6.14 -25.98 14.07
CA LYS A 387 5.44 -27.27 13.94
C LYS A 387 6.39 -28.45 14.22
N ASP A 388 5.81 -29.64 14.40
CA ASP A 388 6.51 -30.93 14.42
C ASP A 388 7.74 -31.00 15.35
N ASN A 389 7.59 -30.47 16.57
CA ASN A 389 8.63 -30.39 17.62
C ASN A 389 9.86 -29.53 17.29
N GLN A 390 9.83 -28.78 16.20
CA GLN A 390 10.85 -27.79 15.90
C GLN A 390 10.84 -26.69 16.97
N THR A 391 12.02 -26.24 17.40
CA THR A 391 12.16 -25.18 18.41
C THR A 391 12.86 -23.95 17.89
N GLU A 392 13.51 -24.05 16.73
CA GLU A 392 14.23 -22.96 16.08
C GLU A 392 14.19 -23.10 14.56
N TYR A 393 14.37 -21.97 13.87
CA TYR A 393 14.56 -21.94 12.43
C TYR A 393 16.05 -21.82 12.14
N VAL A 394 16.60 -22.83 11.47
CA VAL A 394 18.01 -22.85 11.08
C VAL A 394 18.12 -22.30 9.67
N ILE A 395 18.67 -21.09 9.54
CA ILE A 395 18.92 -20.48 8.24
C ILE A 395 20.04 -21.27 7.55
N LYS A 396 19.78 -21.70 6.31
CA LYS A 396 20.77 -22.38 5.46
C LYS A 396 21.33 -21.40 4.43
N PRO A 397 22.65 -21.43 4.16
CA PRO A 397 23.21 -20.62 3.09
C PRO A 397 22.67 -21.06 1.74
N TYR A 398 22.49 -20.10 0.82
CA TYR A 398 22.22 -20.41 -0.58
C TYR A 398 23.31 -21.28 -1.19
N LYS A 399 24.59 -20.92 -0.95
CA LYS A 399 25.75 -21.74 -1.28
C LYS A 399 26.81 -21.62 -0.19
N LYS A 400 27.34 -22.77 0.26
CA LYS A 400 28.49 -22.78 1.17
C LYS A 400 29.76 -22.32 0.42
N LEU A 401 30.38 -21.26 0.91
CA LEU A 401 31.64 -20.73 0.36
C LEU A 401 32.85 -21.45 0.94
N THR A 402 33.87 -21.63 0.11
CA THR A 402 35.21 -22.08 0.49
C THR A 402 36.05 -20.93 1.05
N SER A 403 37.08 -21.24 1.85
CA SER A 403 38.02 -20.22 2.35
C SER A 403 38.67 -19.41 1.22
N ASP A 404 38.94 -20.03 0.07
CA ASP A 404 39.52 -19.35 -1.10
C ASP A 404 38.54 -18.37 -1.75
N GLU A 405 37.26 -18.73 -1.85
CA GLU A 405 36.21 -17.82 -2.32
C GLU A 405 36.05 -16.62 -1.38
N ILE A 406 36.03 -16.86 -0.06
CA ILE A 406 35.92 -15.78 0.94
C ILE A 406 37.14 -14.88 0.91
N LYS A 407 38.34 -15.44 0.80
CA LYS A 407 39.57 -14.66 0.67
C LYS A 407 39.54 -13.73 -0.53
N LYS A 408 39.04 -14.20 -1.69
CA LYS A 408 38.88 -13.36 -2.88
C LYS A 408 37.92 -12.19 -2.64
N ILE A 409 36.80 -12.45 -1.97
CA ILE A 409 35.81 -11.41 -1.62
C ILE A 409 36.43 -10.38 -0.65
N VAL A 410 37.20 -10.82 0.35
CA VAL A 410 37.90 -9.93 1.29
C VAL A 410 38.96 -9.09 0.57
N GLU A 411 39.73 -9.68 -0.34
CA GLU A 411 40.72 -8.97 -1.15
C GLU A 411 40.07 -7.96 -2.11
N GLU A 412 38.89 -8.28 -2.64
CA GLU A 412 38.10 -7.36 -3.45
C GLU A 412 37.62 -6.16 -2.64
N ALA A 413 37.10 -6.41 -1.43
CA ALA A 413 36.64 -5.35 -0.53
C ALA A 413 37.74 -4.32 -0.20
N HIS A 414 39.00 -4.76 -0.08
CA HIS A 414 40.14 -3.85 0.17
C HIS A 414 40.57 -3.02 -1.05
N LYS A 415 40.11 -3.35 -2.26
CA LYS A 415 40.46 -2.64 -3.50
C LYS A 415 39.46 -1.55 -3.87
N ARG A 416 38.25 -1.60 -3.30
CA ARG A 416 37.21 -0.59 -3.42
C ARG A 416 37.42 0.47 -2.34
#